data_AF-A0A2A8CAW1-F1
#
_entry.id   AF-A0A2A8CAW1-F1
#
_cell.length_a   1.000
_cell.length_b   1.000
_cell.length_c   1.000
_cell.angle_alpha   90.00
_cell.angle_beta   90.00
_cell.angle_gamma   90.00
#
_symmetry.space_group_name_H-M   'P 1'
#
loop_
_entity.id
_entity.type
_entity.pdbx_description
1 polymer ?
#
loop_
_entity_poly.entity_id
_entity_poly.type
_entity_poly.pdbx_seq_one_letter_code
_entity_poly.pdbx_strand_id
1 'polypeptide(L)'
;MGPRFSLTERNVDVITWGGVAIELNLSYDNILVMLQLFDDKTVSDKSKPLIALNMLVVERSLLAQLNGEQLNKLLIDIFKAKLNIDLDKKERVNEITNKDNSTDEAEEDETFQEVPIVDFTIDAERIFSSFLFDYNINLIEQQGKLLWNEFLALFNNLSEETTMKTAIKYRTCEVPKKTKDNADQVKDIKKKKAFYELPQAKAMREARELKAYEDRMRRYKEARKQLAQENKGVKPTTDD
;
A
#
# COMPACT_ATOMS: atom_id res chain seq x y z
N MET A 1 -7.84 16.32 -5.66
CA MET A 1 -8.81 15.38 -6.26
C MET A 1 -8.05 14.67 -7.36
N GLY A 2 -7.86 13.34 -7.25
CA GLY A 2 -7.08 12.57 -8.23
C GLY A 2 -7.78 12.45 -9.59
N PRO A 3 -7.08 12.06 -10.66
CA PRO A 3 -7.72 11.73 -11.93
C PRO A 3 -8.82 10.68 -11.71
N ARG A 4 -10.04 11.02 -12.11
CA ARG A 4 -11.22 10.16 -12.03
C ARG A 4 -11.43 9.52 -13.40
N PHE A 5 -11.65 8.21 -13.45
CA PHE A 5 -12.01 7.53 -14.69
C PHE A 5 -13.19 8.24 -15.36
N SER A 6 -13.06 8.54 -16.65
CA SER A 6 -14.00 9.31 -17.42
C SER A 6 -14.22 8.67 -18.78
N LEU A 7 -15.49 8.49 -19.16
CA LEU A 7 -15.88 7.97 -20.48
C LEU A 7 -15.79 9.01 -21.59
N THR A 8 -15.61 10.29 -21.24
CA THR A 8 -15.58 11.41 -22.20
C THR A 8 -14.22 12.05 -22.34
N GLU A 9 -13.27 11.67 -21.48
CA GLU A 9 -11.91 12.17 -21.57
C GLU A 9 -11.23 11.59 -22.81
N ARG A 10 -10.56 12.46 -23.57
CA ARG A 10 -9.75 12.08 -24.73
C ARG A 10 -8.28 12.33 -24.39
N ASN A 11 -7.38 11.58 -25.02
CA ASN A 11 -5.93 11.71 -24.83
C ASN A 11 -5.54 11.54 -23.35
N VAL A 12 -6.12 10.52 -22.70
CA VAL A 12 -5.84 10.16 -21.30
C VAL A 12 -4.35 9.91 -21.04
N ASP A 13 -3.64 9.51 -22.08
CA ASP A 13 -2.21 9.24 -22.18
C ASP A 13 -1.36 10.45 -22.59
N VAL A 14 -1.92 11.65 -22.69
CA VAL A 14 -1.16 12.88 -23.00
C VAL A 14 -1.12 13.82 -21.81
N ILE A 15 0.05 14.37 -21.51
CA ILE A 15 0.23 15.45 -20.53
C ILE A 15 0.77 16.70 -21.23
N THR A 16 0.23 17.88 -20.91
CA THR A 16 0.78 19.16 -21.37
C THR A 16 1.76 19.68 -20.33
N TRP A 17 3.03 19.85 -20.71
CA TRP A 17 4.08 20.33 -19.83
C TRP A 17 4.91 21.41 -20.53
N GLY A 18 5.01 22.60 -19.94
CA GLY A 18 5.69 23.74 -20.57
C GLY A 18 5.11 24.17 -21.93
N GLY A 19 3.82 23.90 -22.17
CA GLY A 19 3.17 24.15 -23.46
C GLY A 19 3.40 23.08 -24.53
N VAL A 20 4.17 22.03 -24.23
CA VAL A 20 4.41 20.88 -25.12
C VAL A 20 3.48 19.73 -24.72
N ALA A 21 2.83 19.10 -25.70
CA ALA A 21 2.07 17.87 -25.48
C ALA A 21 3.03 16.68 -25.50
N ILE A 22 3.06 15.92 -24.40
CA ILE A 22 3.92 14.75 -24.22
C ILE A 22 3.02 13.52 -24.19
N GLU A 23 3.21 12.62 -25.15
CA GLU A 23 2.56 11.31 -25.20
C GLU A 23 3.23 10.34 -24.22
N LEU A 24 2.41 9.59 -23.48
CA LEU A 24 2.84 8.69 -22.43
C LEU A 24 2.43 7.24 -22.71
N ASN A 25 3.34 6.31 -22.49
CA ASN A 25 3.01 4.90 -22.39
C ASN A 25 2.43 4.59 -21.00
N LEU A 26 1.11 4.70 -20.87
CA LEU A 26 0.37 4.37 -19.65
C LEU A 26 -0.20 2.95 -19.67
N SER A 27 0.36 2.02 -20.46
CA SER A 27 -0.08 0.63 -20.40
C SER A 27 0.13 0.07 -19.00
N TYR A 28 -0.83 -0.73 -18.51
CA TYR A 28 -0.84 -1.16 -17.12
C TYR A 28 0.45 -1.91 -16.73
N ASP A 29 0.98 -2.73 -17.63
CA ASP A 29 2.21 -3.50 -17.43
C ASP A 29 3.45 -2.60 -17.34
N ASN A 30 3.53 -1.55 -18.17
CA ASN A 30 4.60 -0.56 -18.09
C ASN A 30 4.56 0.18 -16.75
N ILE A 31 3.35 0.55 -16.29
CA ILE A 31 3.17 1.16 -14.97
C ILE A 31 3.58 0.21 -13.86
N LEU A 32 3.18 -1.06 -13.89
CA LEU A 32 3.55 -2.04 -12.87
C LEU A 32 5.07 -2.24 -12.76
N VAL A 33 5.78 -2.36 -13.88
CA VAL A 33 7.24 -2.46 -13.88
C VAL A 33 7.87 -1.17 -13.34
N MET A 34 7.31 -0.01 -13.68
CA MET A 34 7.77 1.26 -13.17
C MET A 34 7.55 1.38 -11.65
N LEU A 35 6.43 0.88 -11.10
CA LEU A 35 6.22 0.84 -9.66
C LEU A 35 7.22 -0.10 -8.95
N GLN A 36 7.56 -1.23 -9.56
CA GLN A 36 8.60 -2.14 -9.06
C GLN A 36 9.98 -1.47 -9.00
N LEU A 37 10.31 -0.63 -9.98
CA LEU A 37 11.56 0.16 -9.97
C LEU A 37 11.66 1.05 -8.72
N PHE A 38 10.56 1.64 -8.26
CA PHE A 38 10.58 2.49 -7.06
C PHE A 38 10.79 1.70 -5.76
N ASP A 39 10.27 0.48 -5.71
CA ASP A 39 10.45 -0.43 -4.58
C ASP A 39 11.83 -1.14 -4.59
N ASP A 40 12.55 -1.12 -5.72
CA ASP A 40 13.87 -1.73 -5.86
C ASP A 40 14.96 -0.92 -5.14
N LYS A 41 15.55 -1.52 -4.10
CA LYS A 41 16.62 -0.92 -3.28
C LYS A 41 18.00 -1.02 -3.92
N THR A 42 18.15 -1.81 -4.99
CA THR A 42 19.41 -1.95 -5.72
C THR A 42 19.62 -0.81 -6.72
N VAL A 43 18.55 -0.13 -7.11
CA VAL A 43 18.59 1.06 -7.97
C VAL A 43 18.67 2.32 -7.13
N SER A 44 19.64 3.18 -7.45
CA SER A 44 19.81 4.48 -6.78
C SER A 44 18.59 5.39 -6.97
N ASP A 45 18.09 5.98 -5.87
CA ASP A 45 16.96 6.92 -5.91
C ASP A 45 17.22 8.14 -6.81
N LYS A 46 18.48 8.52 -7.02
CA LYS A 46 18.85 9.60 -7.95
C LYS A 46 18.64 9.23 -9.42
N SER A 47 18.68 7.94 -9.75
CA SER A 47 18.56 7.43 -11.11
C SER A 47 17.12 7.04 -11.47
N LYS A 48 16.31 6.62 -10.48
CA LYS A 48 14.91 6.20 -10.68
C LYS A 48 14.08 7.20 -11.49
N PRO A 49 14.18 8.53 -11.28
CA PRO A 49 13.35 9.47 -12.03
C PRO A 49 13.57 9.44 -13.52
N LEU A 50 14.82 9.43 -13.96
CA LEU A 50 15.16 9.36 -15.38
C LEU A 50 14.77 8.01 -16.00
N ILE A 51 14.97 6.90 -15.26
CA ILE A 51 14.56 5.57 -15.74
C ILE A 51 13.03 5.52 -15.90
N ALA A 52 12.28 5.96 -14.89
CA ALA A 52 10.82 6.00 -14.93
C ALA A 52 10.31 6.87 -16.09
N LEU A 53 10.90 8.05 -16.32
CA LEU A 53 10.54 8.89 -17.46
C LEU A 53 10.85 8.23 -18.82
N ASN A 54 11.96 7.49 -18.94
CA ASN A 54 12.25 6.74 -20.18
C ASN A 54 11.25 5.59 -20.43
N MET A 55 10.61 5.07 -19.38
CA MET A 55 9.53 4.10 -19.51
C MET A 55 8.20 4.76 -19.88
N LEU A 56 7.92 5.93 -19.30
CA LEU A 56 6.64 6.61 -19.44
C LEU A 56 6.54 7.46 -20.70
N VAL A 57 7.60 8.15 -21.13
CA VAL A 57 7.55 9.08 -22.26
C VAL A 57 7.84 8.34 -23.57
N VAL A 58 6.91 8.44 -24.52
CA VAL A 58 7.04 7.83 -25.85
C VAL A 58 8.19 8.49 -26.63
N GLU A 59 8.18 9.82 -26.72
CA GLU A 59 9.26 10.58 -27.39
C GLU A 59 10.38 10.95 -26.41
N ARG A 60 11.35 10.04 -26.25
CA ARG A 60 12.46 10.20 -25.28
C ARG A 60 13.41 11.37 -25.58
N SER A 61 13.47 11.85 -26.82
CA SER A 61 14.26 13.04 -27.20
C SER A 61 13.82 14.30 -26.45
N LEU A 62 12.57 14.36 -25.99
CA LEU A 62 12.07 15.46 -25.16
C LEU A 62 12.75 15.51 -23.78
N LEU A 63 13.18 14.35 -23.26
CA LEU A 63 13.84 14.25 -21.95
C LEU A 63 15.27 14.80 -21.98
N ALA A 64 15.96 14.68 -23.11
CA ALA A 64 17.35 15.14 -23.27
C ALA A 64 17.49 16.67 -23.13
N GLN A 65 16.39 17.41 -23.24
CA GLN A 65 16.34 18.86 -23.11
C GLN A 65 16.14 19.32 -21.66
N LEU A 66 15.87 18.39 -20.74
CA LEU A 66 15.54 18.68 -19.34
C LEU A 66 16.74 18.43 -18.42
N ASN A 67 16.93 19.31 -17.45
CA ASN A 67 17.88 19.09 -16.36
C ASN A 67 17.26 18.19 -15.26
N GLY A 68 18.07 17.78 -14.27
CA GLY A 68 17.63 16.87 -13.20
C GLY A 68 16.44 17.37 -12.39
N GLU A 69 16.35 18.67 -12.11
CA GLU A 69 15.21 19.26 -11.38
C GLU A 69 13.94 19.23 -12.22
N GLN A 70 14.04 19.56 -13.51
CA GLN A 70 12.94 19.50 -14.46
C GLN A 70 12.42 18.07 -14.67
N LEU A 71 13.33 17.09 -14.76
CA LEU A 71 12.96 15.67 -14.84
C LEU A 71 12.17 15.24 -13.59
N ASN A 72 12.66 15.57 -12.40
CA ASN A 72 11.93 15.26 -11.16
C ASN A 72 10.55 15.92 -11.13
N LYS A 73 10.45 17.18 -11.52
CA LYS A 73 9.18 17.90 -11.56
C LYS A 73 8.19 17.28 -12.56
N LEU A 74 8.65 16.98 -13.78
CA LEU A 74 7.82 16.31 -14.79
C LEU A 74 7.30 14.97 -14.29
N LEU A 75 8.15 14.17 -13.64
CA LEU A 75 7.76 12.89 -13.06
C LEU A 75 6.66 13.06 -11.99
N ILE A 76 6.86 13.99 -11.05
CA ILE A 76 5.87 14.28 -9.99
C ILE A 76 4.54 14.73 -10.62
N ASP A 77 4.60 15.61 -11.63
CA ASP A 77 3.41 16.09 -12.35
C ASP A 77 2.68 14.92 -13.04
N ILE A 78 3.40 14.00 -13.69
CA ILE A 78 2.82 12.79 -14.31
C ILE A 78 2.17 11.90 -13.25
N PHE A 79 2.88 11.60 -12.15
CA PHE A 79 2.38 10.73 -11.08
C PHE A 79 1.09 11.26 -10.47
N LYS A 80 1.05 12.56 -10.21
CA LYS A 80 -0.13 13.23 -9.65
C LYS A 80 -1.28 13.29 -10.65
N ALA A 81 -1.00 13.72 -11.88
CA ALA A 81 -2.03 13.96 -12.88
C ALA A 81 -2.58 12.68 -13.53
N LYS A 82 -1.76 11.64 -13.68
CA LYS A 82 -2.09 10.43 -14.46
C LYS A 82 -2.21 9.16 -13.63
N LEU A 83 -1.48 9.07 -12.51
CA LEU A 83 -1.45 7.84 -11.70
C LEU A 83 -2.16 7.98 -10.35
N ASN A 84 -2.48 9.21 -9.92
CA ASN A 84 -2.99 9.51 -8.57
C ASN A 84 -2.06 9.00 -7.45
N ILE A 85 -0.75 9.02 -7.68
CA ILE A 85 0.27 8.60 -6.72
C ILE A 85 0.99 9.85 -6.23
N ASP A 86 1.05 10.00 -4.91
CA ASP A 86 1.83 11.04 -4.24
C ASP A 86 3.18 10.45 -3.83
N LEU A 87 4.21 10.75 -4.61
CA LEU A 87 5.58 10.25 -4.41
C LEU A 87 6.17 10.71 -3.08
N ASP A 88 5.71 11.84 -2.53
CA ASP A 88 6.26 12.41 -1.30
C ASP A 88 5.71 11.73 -0.04
N LYS A 89 4.64 10.94 -0.16
CA LYS A 89 3.89 10.38 0.99
C LYS A 89 3.90 8.87 1.09
N LYS A 90 4.48 8.16 0.12
CA LYS A 90 4.43 6.70 0.05
C LYS A 90 5.83 6.10 0.08
N GLU A 91 6.12 5.31 1.12
CA GLU A 91 7.34 4.49 1.17
C GLU A 91 7.36 3.38 0.11
N ARG A 92 6.18 2.89 -0.29
CA ARG A 92 5.99 1.92 -1.37
C ARG A 92 4.84 2.34 -2.27
N VAL A 93 5.06 2.26 -3.58
CA VAL A 93 4.10 2.75 -4.58
C VAL A 93 3.33 1.64 -5.27
N ASN A 94 3.78 0.39 -5.13
CA ASN A 94 3.15 -0.80 -5.73
C ASN A 94 2.03 -1.42 -4.88
N GLU A 95 1.45 -0.65 -3.96
CA GLU A 95 0.48 -1.13 -2.98
C GLU A 95 -0.78 -0.26 -2.89
N ILE A 96 -1.90 -0.91 -2.57
CA ILE A 96 -3.12 -0.25 -2.09
C ILE A 96 -3.26 -0.55 -0.60
N THR A 97 -3.54 0.49 0.17
CA THR A 97 -3.67 0.45 1.62
C THR A 97 -5.12 0.57 2.07
N ASN A 98 -5.45 0.05 3.26
CA ASN A 98 -6.78 0.20 3.84
C ASN A 98 -6.92 1.61 4.44
N LYS A 99 -7.39 2.58 3.64
CA LYS A 99 -7.68 3.94 4.11
C LYS A 99 -8.89 4.03 5.05
N ASP A 100 -9.70 2.97 5.16
CA ASP A 100 -11.06 3.01 5.74
C ASP A 100 -11.22 2.38 7.14
N ASN A 101 -10.14 2.03 7.85
CA ASN A 101 -10.25 1.55 9.24
C ASN A 101 -9.91 2.62 10.31
N SER A 102 -9.95 3.91 9.97
CA SER A 102 -9.96 4.96 10.99
C SER A 102 -11.37 5.06 11.59
N THR A 103 -11.65 4.25 12.60
CA THR A 103 -12.66 4.63 13.59
C THR A 103 -12.22 5.93 14.23
N ASP A 104 -13.15 6.88 14.24
CA ASP A 104 -13.04 8.18 14.89
C ASP A 104 -12.45 8.08 16.31
N GLU A 105 -11.65 9.10 16.64
CA GLU A 105 -11.27 9.50 18.00
C GLU A 105 -10.45 8.49 18.83
N ALA A 106 -9.13 8.42 18.57
CA ALA A 106 -8.16 8.08 19.61
C ALA A 106 -6.78 8.66 19.28
N GLU A 107 -6.44 9.72 20.03
CA GLU A 107 -5.09 10.16 20.42
C GLU A 107 -4.06 10.38 19.29
N GLU A 108 -3.70 11.66 19.11
CA GLU A 108 -2.51 12.13 18.38
C GLU A 108 -1.22 11.65 19.04
N ASP A 109 -0.96 10.35 19.04
CA ASP A 109 0.39 9.83 19.23
C ASP A 109 0.47 8.40 18.67
N GLU A 110 1.52 8.16 17.88
CA GLU A 110 1.78 6.98 17.04
C GLU A 110 1.27 7.07 15.59
N THR A 111 2.21 7.20 14.67
CA THR A 111 2.05 7.09 13.22
C THR A 111 1.31 5.80 12.85
N PHE A 112 -0.01 5.89 12.65
CA PHE A 112 -0.80 4.81 12.07
C PHE A 112 -0.31 4.59 10.62
N GLN A 113 0.67 3.71 10.46
CA GLN A 113 1.06 3.22 9.13
C GLN A 113 -0.12 2.46 8.53
N GLU A 114 -0.59 2.91 7.37
CA GLU A 114 -1.67 2.29 6.63
C GLU A 114 -1.27 0.86 6.24
N VAL A 115 -2.11 -0.13 6.57
CA VAL A 115 -1.79 -1.55 6.27
C VAL A 115 -2.14 -1.85 4.82
N PRO A 116 -1.22 -2.46 4.04
CA PRO A 116 -1.47 -2.83 2.66
C PRO A 116 -2.45 -3.99 2.58
N ILE A 117 -3.36 -3.86 1.63
CA ILE A 117 -4.40 -4.84 1.31
C ILE A 117 -4.21 -5.43 -0.08
N VAL A 118 -3.42 -4.78 -0.92
CA VAL A 118 -3.02 -5.24 -2.26
C VAL A 118 -1.54 -4.91 -2.45
N ASP A 119 -0.78 -5.87 -2.97
CA ASP A 119 0.54 -5.64 -3.56
C ASP A 119 0.49 -6.23 -4.97
N PHE A 120 0.63 -5.39 -6.02
CA PHE A 120 0.41 -5.84 -7.39
C PHE A 120 1.42 -6.90 -7.86
N THR A 121 2.59 -7.00 -7.22
CA THR A 121 3.58 -8.04 -7.53
C THR A 121 3.22 -9.35 -6.84
N ILE A 122 2.89 -9.31 -5.56
CA ILE A 122 2.54 -10.52 -4.78
C ILE A 122 1.19 -11.09 -5.24
N ASP A 123 0.24 -10.22 -5.56
CA ASP A 123 -1.11 -10.60 -5.95
C ASP A 123 -1.26 -10.88 -7.45
N ALA A 124 -0.18 -10.83 -8.24
CA ALA A 124 -0.22 -10.94 -9.70
C ALA A 124 -1.09 -12.13 -10.21
N GLU A 125 -0.96 -13.32 -9.61
CA GLU A 125 -1.77 -14.49 -9.97
C GLU A 125 -3.26 -14.33 -9.65
N ARG A 126 -3.58 -13.69 -8.52
CA ARG A 126 -4.97 -13.40 -8.12
C ARG A 126 -5.59 -12.38 -9.05
N ILE A 127 -4.84 -11.33 -9.36
CA ILE A 127 -5.26 -10.28 -10.29
C ILE A 127 -5.52 -10.88 -11.67
N PHE A 128 -4.56 -11.64 -12.19
CA PHE A 128 -4.71 -12.33 -13.48
C PHE A 128 -5.95 -13.20 -13.54
N SER A 129 -6.11 -14.12 -12.57
CA SER A 129 -7.27 -15.01 -12.53
C SER A 129 -8.59 -14.27 -12.35
N SER A 130 -8.60 -13.17 -11.59
CA SER A 130 -9.81 -12.37 -11.35
C SER A 130 -10.25 -11.60 -12.60
N PHE A 131 -9.32 -11.01 -13.35
CA PHE A 131 -9.63 -10.34 -14.61
C PHE A 131 -10.16 -11.31 -15.67
N LEU A 132 -9.56 -12.49 -15.76
CA LEU A 132 -10.01 -13.52 -16.68
C LEU A 132 -11.41 -14.05 -16.29
N PHE A 133 -11.65 -14.25 -14.99
CA PHE A 133 -12.95 -14.73 -14.49
C PHE A 133 -14.08 -13.71 -14.68
N ASP A 134 -13.90 -12.47 -14.24
CA ASP A 134 -14.99 -11.46 -14.24
C ASP A 134 -15.25 -10.85 -15.61
N TYR A 135 -14.18 -10.59 -16.36
CA TYR A 135 -14.26 -9.76 -17.56
C TYR A 135 -13.88 -10.54 -18.83
N ASN A 136 -13.43 -11.79 -18.69
CA ASN A 136 -12.84 -12.56 -19.79
C ASN A 136 -11.66 -11.82 -20.45
N ILE A 137 -10.87 -11.08 -19.65
CA ILE A 137 -9.71 -10.32 -20.10
C ILE A 137 -8.44 -11.09 -19.72
N ASN A 138 -7.70 -11.57 -20.73
CA ASN A 138 -6.37 -12.11 -20.54
C ASN A 138 -5.34 -10.98 -20.43
N LEU A 139 -4.89 -10.66 -19.22
CA LEU A 139 -3.95 -9.55 -19.00
C LEU A 139 -2.63 -9.72 -19.76
N ILE A 140 -2.14 -10.95 -19.97
CA ILE A 140 -0.91 -11.20 -20.74
C ILE A 140 -1.07 -10.73 -22.19
N GLU A 141 -2.24 -10.91 -22.79
CA GLU A 141 -2.53 -10.46 -24.16
C GLU A 141 -2.76 -8.94 -24.26
N GLN A 142 -3.03 -8.28 -23.13
CA GLN A 142 -3.30 -6.86 -23.02
C GLN A 142 -2.08 -6.01 -22.66
N GLN A 143 -0.90 -6.62 -22.49
CA GLN A 143 0.36 -5.90 -22.28
C GLN A 143 0.62 -4.91 -23.43
N GLY A 144 0.99 -3.68 -23.08
CA GLY A 144 1.17 -2.58 -24.02
C GLY A 144 -0.12 -1.99 -24.62
N LYS A 145 -1.31 -2.46 -24.22
CA LYS A 145 -2.60 -2.03 -24.79
C LYS A 145 -3.56 -1.45 -23.76
N LEU A 146 -3.85 -2.21 -22.71
CA LEU A 146 -4.81 -1.81 -21.68
C LEU A 146 -4.20 -0.69 -20.84
N LEU A 147 -4.85 0.48 -20.81
CA LEU A 147 -4.35 1.64 -20.10
C LEU A 147 -4.54 1.48 -18.59
N TRP A 148 -3.66 2.12 -17.82
CA TRP A 148 -3.64 2.04 -16.36
C TRP A 148 -4.95 2.46 -15.71
N ASN A 149 -5.60 3.51 -16.22
CA ASN A 149 -6.89 3.98 -15.70
C ASN A 149 -8.01 2.94 -15.95
N GLU A 150 -8.02 2.28 -17.10
CA GLU A 150 -8.95 1.21 -17.44
C GLU A 150 -8.69 -0.02 -16.58
N PHE A 151 -7.42 -0.42 -16.44
CA PHE A 151 -7.00 -1.49 -15.54
C PHE A 151 -7.48 -1.23 -14.11
N LEU A 152 -7.24 -0.04 -13.55
CA LEU A 152 -7.71 0.32 -12.21
C LEU A 152 -9.24 0.37 -12.11
N ALA A 153 -9.94 0.84 -13.14
CA ALA A 153 -11.39 0.84 -13.16
C ALA A 153 -11.95 -0.58 -13.06
N LEU A 154 -11.40 -1.52 -13.84
CA LEU A 154 -11.74 -2.94 -13.79
C LEU A 154 -11.36 -3.57 -12.45
N PHE A 155 -10.14 -3.32 -11.97
CA PHE A 155 -9.63 -3.86 -10.70
C PHE A 155 -10.50 -3.45 -9.51
N ASN A 156 -10.87 -2.16 -9.42
CA ASN A 156 -11.67 -1.65 -8.31
C ASN A 156 -13.10 -2.20 -8.29
N ASN A 157 -13.62 -2.59 -9.46
CA ASN A 157 -14.99 -3.09 -9.65
C ASN A 157 -15.07 -4.62 -9.85
N LEU A 158 -14.00 -5.37 -9.50
CA LEU A 158 -14.07 -6.84 -9.46
C LEU A 158 -15.23 -7.32 -8.57
N SER A 159 -15.85 -8.43 -8.95
CA SER A 159 -16.92 -9.08 -8.22
C SER A 159 -16.42 -9.74 -6.93
N GLU A 160 -17.28 -9.85 -5.92
CA GLU A 160 -16.97 -10.48 -4.63
C GLU A 160 -16.56 -11.96 -4.74
N GLU A 161 -16.87 -12.60 -5.87
CA GLU A 161 -16.58 -14.01 -6.14
C GLU A 161 -15.13 -14.23 -6.59
N THR A 162 -14.43 -13.16 -6.98
CA THR A 162 -13.05 -13.25 -7.45
C THR A 162 -12.05 -13.65 -6.37
N THR A 163 -10.96 -14.27 -6.80
CA THR A 163 -9.86 -14.66 -5.89
C THR A 163 -9.20 -13.43 -5.27
N MET A 164 -9.13 -12.31 -6.00
CA MET A 164 -8.60 -11.05 -5.50
C MET A 164 -9.51 -10.39 -4.47
N LYS A 165 -10.83 -10.25 -4.73
CA LYS A 165 -11.76 -9.72 -3.72
C LYS A 165 -11.83 -10.61 -2.48
N THR A 166 -11.75 -11.93 -2.64
CA THR A 166 -11.64 -12.87 -1.52
C THR A 166 -10.41 -12.58 -0.65
N ALA A 167 -9.25 -12.36 -1.27
CA ALA A 167 -8.03 -12.01 -0.53
C ALA A 167 -8.17 -10.66 0.20
N ILE A 168 -8.66 -9.62 -0.48
CA ILE A 168 -8.93 -8.30 0.12
C ILE A 168 -9.88 -8.44 1.30
N LYS A 169 -11.00 -9.16 1.14
CA LYS A 169 -11.98 -9.41 2.18
C LYS A 169 -11.35 -9.99 3.45
N TYR A 170 -10.50 -11.00 3.33
CA TYR A 170 -9.85 -11.57 4.52
C TYR A 170 -8.72 -10.69 5.05
N ARG A 171 -8.10 -9.83 4.24
CA ARG A 171 -7.14 -8.84 4.74
C ARG A 171 -7.83 -7.76 5.57
N THR A 172 -9.00 -7.29 5.14
CA THR A 172 -9.72 -6.17 5.78
C THR A 172 -10.72 -6.58 6.85
N CYS A 173 -11.34 -7.76 6.79
CA CYS A 173 -12.42 -8.12 7.71
C CYS A 173 -11.97 -8.17 9.18
N GLU A 174 -12.86 -7.77 10.08
CA GLU A 174 -12.64 -7.92 11.51
C GLU A 174 -12.83 -9.37 11.95
N VAL A 175 -12.10 -9.77 12.99
CA VAL A 175 -12.34 -11.04 13.67
C VAL A 175 -13.41 -10.80 14.74
N PRO A 176 -14.60 -11.44 14.66
CA PRO A 176 -15.64 -11.23 15.64
C PRO A 176 -15.19 -11.67 17.04
N LYS A 177 -15.74 -11.03 18.08
CA LYS A 177 -15.49 -11.43 19.47
C LYS A 177 -15.96 -12.88 19.67
N LYS A 178 -15.13 -13.68 20.33
CA LYS A 178 -15.43 -15.09 20.58
C LYS A 178 -16.61 -15.21 21.57
N THR A 179 -17.66 -15.90 21.16
CA THR A 179 -18.81 -16.31 21.95
C THR A 179 -18.82 -17.84 22.09
N LYS A 180 -19.83 -18.40 22.77
CA LYS A 180 -19.96 -19.85 22.92
C LYS A 180 -20.25 -20.55 21.59
N ASP A 181 -20.97 -19.89 20.68
CA ASP A 181 -21.52 -20.50 19.47
C ASP A 181 -20.71 -20.19 18.20
N ASN A 182 -19.75 -19.26 18.25
CA ASN A 182 -18.98 -18.83 17.07
C ASN A 182 -17.51 -19.26 17.08
N ALA A 183 -17.11 -20.15 17.99
CA ALA A 183 -15.70 -20.50 18.20
C ALA A 183 -15.02 -21.02 16.91
N ASP A 184 -15.72 -21.85 16.14
CA ASP A 184 -15.21 -22.41 14.89
C ASP A 184 -15.16 -21.36 13.77
N GLN A 185 -16.15 -20.48 13.69
CA GLN A 185 -16.15 -19.36 12.75
C GLN A 185 -14.97 -18.41 13.00
N VAL A 186 -14.74 -18.04 14.26
CA VAL A 186 -13.60 -17.20 14.66
C VAL A 186 -12.28 -17.87 14.28
N LYS A 187 -12.16 -19.18 14.51
CA LYS A 187 -10.97 -19.96 14.15
C LYS A 187 -10.73 -19.99 12.64
N ASP A 188 -11.79 -20.22 11.85
CA ASP A 188 -11.72 -20.22 10.38
C ASP A 188 -11.31 -18.85 9.83
N ILE A 189 -11.93 -17.77 10.30
CA ILE A 189 -11.57 -16.40 9.91
C ILE A 189 -10.10 -16.15 10.22
N LYS A 190 -9.63 -16.44 11.44
CA LYS A 190 -8.20 -16.27 11.81
C LYS A 190 -7.27 -17.04 10.88
N LYS A 191 -7.61 -18.30 10.55
CA LYS A 191 -6.82 -19.12 9.63
C LYS A 191 -6.75 -18.48 8.24
N LYS A 192 -7.88 -17.99 7.71
CA LYS A 192 -7.95 -17.33 6.40
C LYS A 192 -7.20 -16.00 6.40
N LYS A 193 -7.35 -15.17 7.44
CA LYS A 193 -6.57 -13.94 7.60
C LYS A 193 -5.08 -14.22 7.53
N ALA A 194 -4.59 -15.23 8.26
CA ALA A 194 -3.18 -15.63 8.23
C ALA A 194 -2.74 -16.17 6.86
N PHE A 195 -3.61 -16.91 6.16
CA PHE A 195 -3.32 -17.44 4.83
C PHE A 195 -3.19 -16.36 3.76
N TYR A 196 -4.03 -15.32 3.81
CA TYR A 196 -4.04 -14.23 2.85
C TYR A 196 -3.16 -13.03 3.25
N GLU A 197 -2.56 -13.04 4.44
CA GLU A 197 -1.75 -11.93 4.97
C GLU A 197 -0.58 -11.63 4.02
N LEU A 198 -0.40 -10.34 3.68
CA LEU A 198 0.76 -9.90 2.91
C LEU A 198 2.01 -9.89 3.80
N PRO A 199 3.20 -10.22 3.28
CA PRO A 199 4.46 -10.19 4.04
C PRO A 199 4.72 -8.85 4.76
N GLN A 200 4.38 -7.74 4.11
CA GLN A 200 4.53 -6.38 4.64
C GLN A 200 3.55 -6.14 5.81
N ALA A 201 2.28 -6.54 5.63
CA ALA A 201 1.27 -6.46 6.69
C ALA A 201 1.67 -7.32 7.90
N LYS A 202 2.20 -8.53 7.65
CA LYS A 202 2.73 -9.42 8.68
C LYS A 202 3.89 -8.78 9.45
N ALA A 203 4.87 -8.22 8.75
CA ALA A 203 6.02 -7.56 9.37
C ALA A 203 5.58 -6.37 10.24
N MET A 204 4.63 -5.56 9.76
CA MET A 204 4.06 -4.46 10.56
C MET A 204 3.33 -4.95 11.80
N ARG A 205 2.54 -6.03 11.68
CA ARG A 205 1.85 -6.63 12.83
C ARG A 205 2.84 -7.16 13.86
N GLU A 206 3.85 -7.90 13.44
CA GLU A 206 4.90 -8.42 14.32
C GLU A 206 5.70 -7.30 15.01
N ALA A 207 6.02 -6.22 14.29
CA ALA A 207 6.67 -5.05 14.87
C ALA A 207 5.79 -4.35 15.94
N ARG A 208 4.48 -4.20 15.69
CA ARG A 208 3.53 -3.65 16.67
C ARG A 208 3.41 -4.54 17.91
N GLU A 209 3.32 -5.85 17.71
CA GLU A 209 3.24 -6.84 18.80
C GLU A 209 4.51 -6.80 19.68
N LEU A 210 5.69 -6.71 19.05
CA LEU A 210 6.98 -6.61 19.74
C LEU A 210 7.07 -5.30 20.55
N LYS A 211 6.76 -4.15 19.94
CA LYS A 211 6.76 -2.85 20.63
C LYS A 211 5.84 -2.86 21.85
N ALA A 212 4.61 -3.38 21.69
CA ALA A 212 3.65 -3.49 22.79
C ALA A 212 4.15 -4.41 23.91
N TYR A 213 4.88 -5.49 23.59
CA TYR A 213 5.52 -6.34 24.58
C TYR A 213 6.63 -5.61 25.34
N GLU A 214 7.51 -4.90 24.62
CA GLU A 214 8.59 -4.12 25.22
C GLU A 214 8.06 -3.04 26.16
N ASP A 215 6.99 -2.34 25.79
CA ASP A 215 6.35 -1.33 26.62
C ASP A 215 5.73 -1.94 27.88
N ARG A 216 5.04 -3.08 27.78
CA ARG A 216 4.54 -3.82 28.95
C ARG A 216 5.68 -4.22 29.89
N MET A 217 6.79 -4.70 29.34
CA MET A 217 7.96 -5.10 30.12
C MET A 217 8.66 -3.90 30.78
N ARG A 218 8.70 -2.73 30.11
CA ARG A 218 9.21 -1.48 30.67
C ARG A 218 8.38 -1.04 31.88
N ARG A 219 7.05 -0.97 31.72
CA ARG A 219 6.12 -0.64 32.81
C ARG A 219 6.24 -1.61 33.98
N TYR A 220 6.38 -2.91 33.71
CA TYR A 220 6.60 -3.92 34.75
C TYR A 220 7.90 -3.70 35.55
N LYS A 221 9.00 -3.38 34.87
CA LYS A 221 10.28 -3.07 35.53
C LYS A 221 10.20 -1.80 36.38
N GLU A 222 9.53 -0.76 35.88
CA GLU A 222 9.32 0.51 36.59
C GLU A 222 8.47 0.31 37.84
N ALA A 223 7.33 -0.39 37.73
CA ALA A 223 6.46 -0.71 38.86
C ALA A 223 7.21 -1.54 39.93
N ARG A 224 8.01 -2.54 39.52
CA ARG A 224 8.85 -3.30 40.46
C ARG A 224 9.88 -2.44 41.18
N LYS A 225 10.48 -1.45 40.48
CA LYS A 225 11.44 -0.53 41.08
C LYS A 225 10.77 0.39 42.11
N GLN A 226 9.57 0.87 41.81
CA GLN A 226 8.77 1.70 42.73
C GLN A 226 8.38 0.92 43.99
N LEU A 227 7.83 -0.29 43.85
CA LEU A 227 7.50 -1.17 44.99
C LEU A 227 8.73 -1.48 45.87
N ALA A 228 9.91 -1.67 45.27
CA ALA A 228 11.14 -1.91 46.01
C ALA A 228 11.65 -0.65 46.74
N GLN A 229 11.31 0.55 46.28
CA GLN A 229 11.62 1.82 46.95
C GLN A 229 10.63 2.10 48.10
N GLU A 230 9.34 1.83 47.90
CA GLU A 230 8.30 1.96 48.93
C GLU A 230 8.55 1.01 50.11
N ASN A 231 8.89 -0.26 49.84
CA ASN A 231 9.20 -1.25 50.87
C ASN A 231 10.49 -0.95 51.67
N LYS A 232 11.39 -0.09 51.15
CA LYS A 232 12.58 0.38 51.90
C LYS A 232 12.29 1.59 52.79
N GLY A 233 11.16 2.26 52.60
CA GLY A 233 10.72 3.41 53.41
C GLY A 233 9.99 3.03 54.70
N VAL A 234 9.50 1.79 54.82
CA VAL A 234 8.81 1.30 56.03
C VAL A 234 9.85 0.72 57.01
N LYS A 235 10.32 1.53 57.97
CA LYS A 235 11.02 1.00 59.15
C LYS A 235 10.02 0.22 60.01
N PRO A 236 10.40 -0.93 60.60
CA PRO A 236 9.55 -1.59 61.58
C PRO A 236 9.39 -0.66 62.78
N THR A 237 8.15 -0.30 63.11
CA THR A 237 7.82 0.23 64.42
C THR A 237 8.03 -0.90 65.42
N THR A 238 9.17 -0.87 66.11
CA THR A 238 9.37 -1.64 67.33
C THR A 238 8.53 -0.99 68.42
N ASP A 239 7.33 -1.52 68.64
CA ASP A 239 6.65 -1.43 69.93
C ASP A 239 7.26 -2.51 70.82
N ASP A 240 8.11 -2.07 71.76
CA ASP A 240 8.29 -2.57 73.15
C ASP A 240 9.53 -1.92 73.79
#